data_AF-A0A7H9BF71-F1
#
_entry.id   AF-A0A7H9BF71-F1
#
_cell.length_a   1.000
_cell.length_b   1.000
_cell.length_c   1.000
_cell.angle_alpha   90.00
_cell.angle_beta   90.00
_cell.angle_gamma   90.00
#
_symmetry.space_group_name_H-M   'P 1'
#
loop_
_entity.id
_entity.type
_entity.pdbx_description
1 polymer ?
#
loop_
_entity_poly.entity_id
_entity_poly.type
_entity_poly.pdbx_seq_one_letter_code
_entity_poly.pdbx_strand_id
1 'polypeptide(L)'
;MSGKSPKAAPQADRSAERLITAIMGVFFLVMAWLTLLENGIALKGKSGAVSWVTGSPSTWIALASLGFAALSFALLLRSLNARKSAYLAMLVLVFLPALIFIIVTLP
;
A
#
# COMPACT_ATOMS: atom_id res chain seq x y z
N MET A 1 8.53 -47.18 13.33
CA MET A 1 8.83 -45.83 12.81
C MET A 1 7.93 -45.58 11.60
N SER A 2 6.78 -44.93 11.79
CA SER A 2 5.85 -44.62 10.68
C SER A 2 6.08 -43.18 10.26
N GLY A 3 6.75 -43.00 9.13
CA GLY A 3 7.00 -41.71 8.50
C GLY A 3 5.69 -41.14 7.96
N LYS A 4 5.08 -40.22 8.71
CA LYS A 4 4.01 -39.37 8.19
C LYS A 4 4.62 -38.54 7.05
N SER A 5 4.19 -38.81 5.82
CA SER A 5 4.39 -37.89 4.69
C SER A 5 3.90 -36.50 5.10
N PRO A 6 4.64 -35.42 4.78
CA PRO A 6 4.19 -34.07 5.10
C PRO A 6 2.88 -33.83 4.33
N LYS A 7 1.77 -33.68 5.05
CA LYS A 7 0.52 -33.16 4.50
C LYS A 7 0.85 -31.86 3.79
N ALA A 8 0.58 -31.79 2.49
CA ALA A 8 0.68 -30.56 1.71
C ALA A 8 -0.02 -29.43 2.48
N ALA A 9 0.72 -28.39 2.84
CA ALA A 9 0.17 -27.23 3.53
C ALA A 9 -0.95 -26.60 2.68
N PRO A 10 -1.99 -26.01 3.31
CA PRO A 10 -3.30 -25.82 2.70
C PRO A 10 -3.26 -24.76 1.60
N GLN A 11 -3.70 -25.12 0.39
CA GLN A 11 -3.83 -24.19 -0.73
C GLN A 11 -4.81 -23.01 -0.44
N ALA A 12 -5.70 -23.19 0.54
CA ALA A 12 -6.61 -22.17 1.05
C ALA A 12 -5.87 -21.03 1.79
N ASP A 13 -4.86 -21.34 2.60
CA ASP A 13 -4.14 -20.34 3.41
C ASP A 13 -3.38 -19.34 2.54
N ARG A 14 -2.69 -19.81 1.49
CA ARG A 14 -1.99 -18.94 0.54
C ARG A 14 -2.93 -18.00 -0.23
N SER A 15 -4.16 -18.43 -0.48
CA SER A 15 -5.14 -17.61 -1.21
C SER A 15 -5.69 -16.50 -0.32
N ALA A 16 -5.97 -16.80 0.94
CA ALA A 16 -6.36 -15.80 1.94
C ALA A 16 -5.24 -14.79 2.20
N GLU A 17 -3.98 -15.24 2.34
CA GLU A 17 -2.82 -14.35 2.49
C GLU A 17 -2.65 -13.39 1.31
N ARG A 18 -2.81 -13.87 0.08
CA ARG A 18 -2.76 -13.04 -1.13
C ARG A 18 -3.89 -12.01 -1.14
N LEU A 19 -5.11 -12.43 -0.77
CA LEU A 19 -6.26 -11.54 -0.69
C LEU A 19 -6.02 -10.43 0.35
N ILE A 20 -5.57 -10.78 1.55
CA ILE A 20 -5.26 -9.82 2.62
C ILE A 20 -4.14 -8.87 2.17
N THR A 21 -3.10 -9.39 1.52
CA THR A 21 -2.00 -8.57 0.99
C THR A 21 -2.49 -7.59 -0.08
N ALA A 22 -3.38 -8.04 -0.96
CA ALA A 22 -3.99 -7.18 -1.97
C ALA A 22 -4.87 -6.09 -1.34
N ILE A 23 -5.70 -6.45 -0.35
CA ILE A 23 -6.54 -5.51 0.39
C ILE A 23 -5.69 -4.47 1.11
N MET A 24 -4.60 -4.88 1.77
CA MET A 24 -3.66 -3.97 2.42
C MET A 24 -3.02 -3.00 1.41
N GLY A 25 -2.57 -3.50 0.26
CA GLY A 25 -1.99 -2.66 -0.79
C GLY A 25 -2.98 -1.61 -1.31
N VAL A 26 -4.23 -2.02 -1.57
CA VAL A 26 -5.30 -1.11 -1.98
C VAL A 26 -5.65 -0.12 -0.87
N PHE A 27 -5.73 -0.56 0.39
CA PHE A 27 -6.00 0.30 1.52
C PHE A 27 -4.97 1.43 1.64
N PHE A 28 -3.68 1.09 1.58
CA PHE A 28 -2.62 2.11 1.64
C PHE A 28 -2.62 3.02 0.42
N LEU A 29 -2.95 2.50 -0.77
CA LEU A 29 -3.07 3.31 -1.98
C LEU A 29 -4.22 4.32 -1.85
N VAL A 30 -5.38 3.87 -1.36
CA VAL A 30 -6.54 4.75 -1.12
C VAL A 30 -6.21 5.80 -0.06
N MET A 31 -5.57 5.40 1.05
CA MET A 31 -5.14 6.33 2.10
C MET A 31 -4.16 7.38 1.57
N ALA A 32 -3.22 7.01 0.71
CA ALA A 32 -2.33 7.96 0.06
C ALA A 32 -3.11 9.00 -0.76
N TRP A 33 -4.05 8.54 -1.59
CA TRP A 33 -4.86 9.43 -2.41
C TRP A 33 -5.79 10.33 -1.60
N LEU A 34 -6.45 9.81 -0.57
CA LEU A 34 -7.24 10.62 0.35
C LEU A 34 -6.37 11.68 1.04
N THR A 35 -5.15 11.32 1.42
CA THR A 35 -4.21 12.26 2.05
C THR A 35 -3.82 13.39 1.08
N LEU A 36 -3.59 13.07 -0.21
CA LEU A 36 -3.26 14.05 -1.25
C LEU A 36 -4.46 14.94 -1.63
N LEU A 37 -5.67 14.38 -1.69
CA LEU A 37 -6.87 15.10 -2.13
C LEU A 37 -7.49 15.95 -1.01
N GLU A 38 -7.50 15.47 0.24
CA GLU A 38 -8.22 16.10 1.36
C GLU A 38 -7.28 16.71 2.43
N ASN A 39 -5.97 16.77 2.18
CA ASN A 39 -4.97 17.25 3.15
C ASN A 39 -4.93 16.46 4.47
N GLY A 40 -4.81 15.13 4.39
CA GLY A 40 -4.44 14.22 5.49
C GLY A 40 -5.11 14.43 6.86
N ILE A 41 -5.93 13.48 7.31
CA ILE A 41 -6.55 13.57 8.64
C ILE A 41 -5.50 13.25 9.73
N ALA A 42 -5.16 14.20 10.61
CA ALA A 42 -4.44 13.92 11.86
C ALA A 42 -5.33 14.12 13.09
N LEU A 43 -5.43 13.08 13.92
CA LEU A 43 -6.02 13.19 15.24
C LEU A 43 -5.03 13.89 16.17
N LYS A 44 -5.34 15.12 16.61
CA LYS A 44 -4.47 15.86 17.53
C LYS A 44 -4.85 15.55 18.98
N GLY A 45 -4.13 14.60 19.59
CA GLY A 45 -4.18 14.31 21.02
C GLY A 45 -5.46 13.60 21.52
N LYS A 46 -5.55 13.41 22.85
CA LYS A 46 -6.64 12.70 23.58
C LYS A 46 -8.03 13.38 23.52
N SER A 47 -8.17 14.49 22.79
CA SER A 47 -9.39 15.32 22.80
C SER A 47 -10.35 15.06 21.64
N GLY A 48 -10.05 14.13 20.72
CA GLY A 48 -10.92 13.86 19.57
C GLY A 48 -11.03 15.03 18.56
N ALA A 49 -10.19 16.06 18.71
CA ALA A 49 -10.12 17.17 17.77
C ALA A 49 -9.46 16.71 16.46
N VAL A 50 -10.23 16.73 15.38
CA VAL A 50 -9.74 16.42 14.03
C VAL A 50 -9.00 17.65 13.51
N SER A 51 -7.68 17.56 13.34
CA SER A 51 -6.91 18.61 12.66
C SER A 51 -6.42 18.09 11.32
N TRP A 52 -6.67 18.86 10.27
CA TRP A 52 -6.19 18.55 8.92
C TRP A 52 -4.69 18.84 8.83
N VAL A 53 -3.91 17.90 8.32
CA VAL A 53 -2.48 18.07 8.06
C VAL A 53 -2.34 18.82 6.73
N THR A 54 -2.09 20.11 6.80
CA THR A 54 -1.88 20.93 5.60
C THR A 54 -0.39 21.11 5.31
N GLY A 55 -0.02 21.19 4.03
CA GLY A 55 1.36 21.45 3.58
C GLY A 55 2.27 20.21 3.56
N SER A 56 3.60 20.42 3.65
CA SER A 56 4.60 19.34 3.49
C SER A 56 4.37 18.06 4.31
N PRO A 57 3.86 18.09 5.56
CA PRO A 57 3.68 16.87 6.32
C PRO A 57 2.62 15.91 5.74
N SER A 58 1.58 16.38 5.05
CA SER A 58 0.61 15.50 4.40
C SER A 58 1.18 14.84 3.17
N THR A 59 2.03 15.54 2.41
CA THR A 59 2.79 14.96 1.30
C THR A 59 3.68 13.82 1.77
N TRP A 60 4.38 13.97 2.91
CA TRP A 60 5.19 12.89 3.49
C TRP A 60 4.36 11.70 3.92
N ILE A 61 3.19 11.92 4.52
CA ILE A 61 2.26 10.84 4.91
C ILE A 61 1.77 10.10 3.66
N ALA A 62 1.39 10.83 2.61
CA ALA A 62 0.96 10.23 1.35
C ALA A 62 2.07 9.39 0.70
N LEU A 63 3.30 9.91 0.65
CA LEU A 63 4.46 9.17 0.11
C LEU A 63 4.77 7.91 0.94
N ALA A 64 4.68 7.98 2.26
CA ALA A 64 4.84 6.81 3.12
C ALA A 64 3.75 5.77 2.85
N SER A 65 2.49 6.19 2.73
CA SER A 65 1.38 5.31 2.35
C SER A 65 1.58 4.67 0.97
N LEU A 66 2.05 5.42 -0.03
CA LEU A 66 2.42 4.85 -1.35
C LEU A 66 3.54 3.83 -1.24
N GLY A 67 4.54 4.09 -0.39
CA GLY A 67 5.61 3.13 -0.10
C GLY A 67 5.09 1.82 0.49
N PHE A 68 4.16 1.88 1.44
CA PHE A 68 3.50 0.69 1.99
C PHE A 68 2.64 -0.04 0.96
N ALA A 69 1.85 0.69 0.16
CA ALA A 69 1.10 0.11 -0.94
C ALA A 69 2.01 -0.64 -1.91
N ALA A 70 3.14 -0.01 -2.28
CA ALA A 70 4.12 -0.60 -3.16
C ALA A 70 4.75 -1.87 -2.57
N LEU A 71 5.07 -1.86 -1.28
CA LEU A 71 5.62 -3.03 -0.61
C LEU A 71 4.62 -4.20 -0.58
N SER A 72 3.35 -3.93 -0.24
CA SER A 72 2.28 -4.94 -0.27
C SER A 72 2.09 -5.54 -1.66
N PHE A 73 2.03 -4.71 -2.70
CA PHE A 73 1.89 -5.19 -4.07
C PHE A 73 3.15 -5.93 -4.56
N ALA A 74 4.35 -5.56 -4.12
CA ALA A 74 5.57 -6.31 -4.42
C ALA A 74 5.55 -7.70 -3.77
N LEU A 75 5.07 -7.81 -2.53
CA LEU A 75 4.86 -9.10 -1.86
C LEU A 75 3.82 -9.97 -2.59
N LEU A 76 2.74 -9.34 -3.08
CA LEU A 76 1.73 -10.02 -3.89
C LEU A 76 2.34 -10.54 -5.21
N LEU A 77 3.08 -9.70 -5.94
CA LEU A 77 3.77 -10.08 -7.17
C LEU A 77 4.79 -11.20 -6.95
N ARG A 78 5.49 -11.19 -5.80
CA ARG A 78 6.39 -12.26 -5.39
C ARG A 78 5.63 -13.56 -5.16
N SER A 79 4.51 -13.51 -4.47
CA SER A 79 3.64 -14.67 -4.23
C SER A 79 3.09 -15.26 -5.53
N LEU A 80 2.95 -14.45 -6.57
CA LEU A 80 2.48 -14.85 -7.91
C LEU A 80 3.62 -15.26 -8.86
N ASN A 81 4.88 -15.27 -8.43
CA ASN A 81 6.05 -15.49 -9.30
C ASN A 81 6.07 -14.57 -10.53
N ALA A 82 5.68 -13.31 -10.35
CA ALA A 82 5.62 -12.34 -11.45
C ALA A 82 7.02 -11.98 -11.99
N ARG A 83 7.07 -11.61 -13.27
CA ARG A 83 8.30 -11.17 -13.95
C ARG A 83 8.76 -9.81 -13.42
N LYS A 84 10.06 -9.49 -13.56
CA LYS A 84 10.64 -8.19 -13.19
C LYS A 84 9.90 -7.00 -13.83
N SER A 85 9.42 -7.15 -15.06
CA SER A 85 8.63 -6.10 -15.75
C SER A 85 7.32 -5.77 -15.03
N ALA A 86 6.71 -6.73 -14.33
CA ALA A 86 5.49 -6.51 -13.56
C ALA A 86 5.74 -5.62 -12.34
N TYR A 87 6.88 -5.78 -11.66
CA TYR A 87 7.28 -4.90 -10.55
C TYR A 87 7.49 -3.47 -11.05
N LEU A 88 8.14 -3.32 -12.21
CA LEU A 88 8.39 -1.99 -12.79
C LEU A 88 7.07 -1.30 -13.18
N ALA A 89 6.18 -2.01 -13.88
CA ALA A 89 4.88 -1.51 -14.26
C ALA A 89 4.03 -1.11 -13.05
N MET A 90 4.04 -1.94 -11.99
CA MET A 90 3.34 -1.65 -10.75
C MET A 90 3.93 -0.43 -10.01
N LEU A 91 5.26 -0.26 -9.99
CA LEU A 91 5.91 0.92 -9.40
C LEU A 91 5.49 2.19 -10.14
N VAL A 92 5.50 2.14 -11.47
CA VAL A 92 5.03 3.24 -12.33
C VAL A 92 3.55 3.53 -12.04
N LEU A 93 2.70 2.50 -11.95
CA LEU A 93 1.28 2.66 -11.68
C LEU A 93 1.00 3.31 -10.31
N VAL A 94 1.76 2.93 -9.28
CA VAL A 94 1.58 3.45 -7.92
C VAL A 94 2.12 4.87 -7.79
N PHE A 95 3.33 5.15 -8.29
CA PHE A 95 4.01 6.41 -8.02
C PHE A 95 3.82 7.47 -9.09
N LEU A 96 3.72 7.12 -10.38
CA LEU A 96 3.68 8.13 -11.46
C LEU A 96 2.48 9.07 -11.32
N PRO A 97 1.24 8.60 -11.10
CA PRO A 97 0.11 9.50 -11.02
C PRO A 97 0.16 10.39 -9.76
N ALA A 98 0.68 9.86 -8.64
CA ALA A 98 0.86 10.63 -7.41
C ALA A 98 1.95 11.71 -7.54
N LEU A 99 3.07 11.39 -8.20
CA LEU A 99 4.12 12.35 -8.47
C LEU A 99 3.64 13.49 -9.37
N ILE A 100 2.91 13.16 -10.45
CA ILE A 100 2.29 14.17 -11.32
C ILE A 100 1.35 15.06 -10.51
N PHE A 101 0.50 14.46 -9.66
CA PHE A 101 -0.43 15.21 -8.82
C PHE A 101 0.32 16.19 -7.91
N ILE A 102 1.35 15.72 -7.20
CA ILE A 102 2.16 16.55 -6.29
C ILE A 102 2.80 17.72 -7.04
N ILE A 103 3.42 17.46 -8.20
CA ILE A 103 4.10 18.50 -9.00
C ILE A 103 3.12 19.55 -9.54
N VAL A 104 1.91 19.14 -9.92
CA VAL A 104 0.90 20.04 -10.51
C VAL A 104 0.17 20.86 -9.44
N THR A 105 -0.04 20.28 -8.24
CA THR A 105 -0.90 20.89 -7.21
C THR A 105 -0.16 21.55 -6.06
N LEU A 106 1.07 21.16 -5.75
CA LEU A 106 1.90 21.82 -4.73
C LEU A 106 2.92 22.74 -5.41
N PRO A 107 2.75 24.08 -5.33
CA PRO A 107 3.75 25.06 -5.80
C PRO A 107 5.00 25.10 -4.92
#